data_AF-A0A4Y9R520-F1
#
_entry.id   AF-A0A4Y9R520-F1
#
_cell.length_a   1.000
_cell.length_b   1.000
_cell.length_c   1.000
_cell.angle_alpha   90.00
_cell.angle_beta   90.00
_cell.angle_gamma   90.00
#
_symmetry.space_group_name_H-M   'P 1'
#
loop_
_entity.id
_entity.type
_entity.pdbx_description
1 polymer ?
#
loop_
_entity_poly.entity_id
_entity_poly.type
_entity_poly.pdbx_seq_one_letter_code
_entity_poly.pdbx_strand_id
1 'polypeptide(L)'
;MRRVNEEVELEKGVVTKYRRHSNGGGFVSPKAHVDATAYVASTAYVENGASIGRDAWVGAGSWIDRDAMLGAHAFIGANVHIGAGAVVSDSARIGSHSRIGANARIVAGHHLERDAMIPDNAVVGGTDGPKTRYVRAA
;
A
#
# COMPACT_ATOMS: atom_id res chain seq x y z
N MET A 1 -22.14 10.06 -17.83
CA MET A 1 -21.01 10.02 -16.86
C MET A 1 -19.92 9.15 -17.47
N ARG A 2 -18.81 9.75 -17.93
CA ARG A 2 -17.78 9.06 -18.73
C ARG A 2 -16.86 8.28 -17.78
N ARG A 3 -16.88 6.94 -17.81
CA ARG A 3 -15.88 6.12 -17.10
C ARG A 3 -14.55 6.29 -17.85
N VAL A 4 -13.72 7.21 -17.38
CA VAL A 4 -12.35 7.37 -17.87
C VAL A 4 -11.57 6.20 -17.30
N ASN A 5 -11.23 5.26 -18.17
CA ASN A 5 -10.30 4.19 -17.83
C ASN A 5 -8.97 4.57 -18.45
N GLU A 6 -7.89 4.47 -17.68
CA GLU A 6 -6.54 4.75 -18.16
C GLU A 6 -5.84 3.41 -18.40
N GLU A 7 -5.34 3.23 -19.62
CA GLU A 7 -4.59 2.06 -20.03
C GLU A 7 -3.13 2.27 -19.63
N VAL A 8 -2.62 1.42 -18.75
CA VAL A 8 -1.23 1.46 -18.29
C VAL A 8 -0.55 0.17 -18.74
N GLU A 9 0.53 0.29 -19.51
CA GLU A 9 1.38 -0.83 -19.89
C GLU A 9 2.45 -1.00 -18.80
N LEU A 10 2.30 -2.04 -17.96
CA LEU A 10 3.21 -2.34 -16.87
C LEU A 10 4.28 -3.38 -17.24
N GLU A 11 3.97 -4.24 -18.22
CA GLU A 11 4.87 -5.22 -18.83
C GLU A 11 4.66 -5.19 -20.34
N LYS A 12 5.71 -5.39 -21.14
CA LYS A 12 5.64 -5.33 -22.62
C LYS A 12 4.46 -6.16 -23.16
N GLY A 13 3.47 -5.48 -23.72
CA GLY A 13 2.30 -6.10 -24.35
C GLY A 13 1.12 -6.43 -23.43
N VAL A 14 1.20 -6.16 -22.12
CA VAL A 14 0.07 -6.32 -21.19
C VAL A 14 -0.53 -4.96 -20.86
N VAL A 15 -1.58 -4.59 -21.60
CA VAL A 15 -2.40 -3.42 -21.27
C VAL A 15 -3.32 -3.78 -20.10
N THR A 16 -3.01 -3.28 -18.91
CA THR A 16 -3.94 -3.39 -17.77
C THR A 16 -4.74 -2.10 -17.67
N LYS A 17 -6.06 -2.23 -17.69
CA LYS A 17 -6.98 -1.10 -17.67
C LYS A 17 -7.29 -0.72 -16.23
N TYR A 18 -6.64 0.32 -15.73
CA TYR A 18 -6.90 0.83 -14.38
C TYR A 18 -8.17 1.68 -14.36
N ARG A 19 -8.95 1.54 -13.29
CA ARG A 19 -10.04 2.45 -12.96
C ARG A 19 -9.56 3.48 -11.95
N ARG A 20 -10.08 4.70 -12.03
CA ARG A 20 -9.85 5.73 -11.01
C ARG A 20 -10.71 5.44 -9.79
N HIS A 21 -10.12 5.44 -8.59
CA HIS A 21 -10.88 5.32 -7.35
C HIS A 21 -11.77 6.54 -7.13
N SER A 22 -12.97 6.36 -6.57
CA SER A 22 -13.92 7.46 -6.36
C SER A 22 -13.45 8.50 -5.34
N ASN A 23 -12.59 8.08 -4.40
CA ASN A 23 -12.06 8.93 -3.34
C ASN A 23 -10.55 9.12 -3.52
N GLY A 24 -10.13 10.28 -4.03
CA GLY A 24 -8.72 10.62 -4.30
C GLY A 24 -8.22 10.32 -5.72
N GLY A 25 -8.91 9.47 -6.47
CA GLY A 25 -8.66 9.25 -7.89
C GLY A 25 -7.53 8.26 -8.22
N GLY A 26 -6.93 7.54 -7.27
CA GLY A 26 -5.82 6.63 -7.58
C GLY A 26 -6.14 5.53 -8.59
N PHE A 27 -5.08 4.95 -9.17
CA PHE A 27 -5.18 3.88 -10.15
C PHE A 27 -5.41 2.54 -9.45
N VAL A 28 -6.58 1.96 -9.69
CA VAL A 28 -6.97 0.67 -9.10
C VAL A 28 -7.12 -0.37 -10.19
N SER A 29 -6.40 -1.48 -10.06
CA SER A 29 -6.59 -2.62 -10.95
C SER A 29 -8.04 -3.14 -10.87
N PRO A 30 -8.62 -3.64 -11.98
CA PRO A 30 -9.93 -4.29 -11.96
C PRO A 30 -10.03 -5.49 -11.01
N LYS A 31 -8.90 -6.13 -10.68
CA LYS A 31 -8.83 -7.28 -9.78
C LYS A 31 -8.49 -6.91 -8.33
N ALA A 32 -8.32 -5.62 -8.04
CA ALA A 32 -8.11 -5.14 -6.67
C ALA A 32 -9.46 -4.84 -5.99
N HIS A 33 -9.53 -5.08 -4.68
CA HIS A 33 -10.66 -4.69 -3.85
C HIS A 33 -10.29 -3.47 -3.00
N VAL A 34 -10.93 -2.33 -3.26
CA VAL A 34 -10.67 -1.09 -2.54
C VAL A 34 -12.01 -0.58 -2.02
N ASP A 35 -12.11 -0.45 -0.69
CA ASP A 35 -13.30 0.09 -0.06
C ASP A 35 -13.61 1.51 -0.54
N ALA A 36 -14.90 1.84 -0.69
CA ALA A 36 -15.33 3.13 -1.22
C ALA A 36 -14.92 4.32 -0.33
N THR A 37 -14.78 4.10 0.99
CA THR A 37 -14.39 5.15 1.93
C THR A 37 -12.88 5.34 2.01
N ALA A 38 -12.08 4.35 1.59
CA ALA A 38 -10.63 4.48 1.53
C ALA A 38 -10.23 5.65 0.61
N TYR A 39 -9.25 6.44 1.02
CA TYR A 39 -8.67 7.50 0.19
C TYR A 39 -7.45 6.94 -0.54
N VAL A 40 -7.43 7.05 -1.87
CA VAL A 40 -6.29 6.64 -2.70
C VAL A 40 -5.89 7.83 -3.56
N ALA A 41 -4.71 8.41 -3.27
CA ALA A 41 -4.21 9.58 -3.99
C ALA A 41 -4.12 9.35 -5.50
N SER A 42 -4.30 10.41 -6.28
CA SER A 42 -4.43 10.39 -7.75
C SER A 42 -3.24 9.80 -8.51
N THR A 43 -2.08 9.69 -7.88
CA THR A 43 -0.84 9.13 -8.43
C THR A 43 -0.42 7.81 -7.78
N ALA A 44 -1.24 7.26 -6.88
CA ALA A 44 -0.99 5.96 -6.27
C ALA A 44 -1.51 4.83 -7.16
N TYR A 45 -0.85 3.67 -7.07
CA TYR A 45 -1.19 2.45 -7.80
C TYR A 45 -1.59 1.34 -6.84
N VAL A 46 -2.65 0.61 -7.19
CA VAL A 46 -3.14 -0.56 -6.46
C VAL A 46 -3.27 -1.73 -7.43
N GLU A 47 -2.42 -2.74 -7.22
CA GLU A 47 -2.22 -3.85 -8.13
C GLU A 47 -3.22 -5.00 -7.96
N ASN A 48 -3.18 -5.94 -8.90
CA ASN A 48 -4.05 -7.12 -8.93
C ASN A 48 -4.08 -7.86 -7.59
N GLY A 49 -5.27 -8.20 -7.10
CA GLY A 49 -5.45 -8.98 -5.88
C GLY A 49 -5.24 -8.20 -4.58
N ALA A 50 -4.72 -6.97 -4.64
CA ALA A 50 -4.57 -6.14 -3.44
C ALA A 50 -5.94 -5.81 -2.82
N SER A 51 -5.98 -5.74 -1.49
CA SER A 51 -7.16 -5.38 -0.71
C SER A 51 -6.87 -4.17 0.18
N ILE A 52 -7.76 -3.18 0.14
CA ILE A 52 -7.67 -1.95 0.95
C ILE A 52 -8.96 -1.78 1.73
N GLY A 53 -8.85 -1.85 3.05
CA GLY A 53 -9.96 -1.74 3.98
C GLY A 53 -10.53 -0.33 4.11
N ARG A 54 -11.69 -0.24 4.79
CA ARG A 54 -12.40 1.01 5.05
C ARG A 54 -11.49 2.08 5.66
N ASP A 55 -11.71 3.32 5.25
CA ASP A 55 -11.05 4.52 5.80
C ASP A 55 -9.52 4.47 5.79
N ALA A 56 -8.92 3.54 5.04
CA ALA A 56 -7.48 3.51 4.82
C ALA A 56 -7.06 4.70 3.96
N TRP A 57 -5.83 5.15 4.14
CA TRP A 57 -5.26 6.28 3.42
C TRP A 57 -4.02 5.84 2.66
N VAL A 58 -4.02 6.04 1.34
CA VAL A 58 -2.86 5.79 0.48
C VAL A 58 -2.35 7.10 -0.10
N GLY A 59 -1.15 7.50 0.33
CA GLY A 59 -0.48 8.72 -0.10
C GLY A 59 -0.05 8.73 -1.57
N ALA A 60 0.24 9.93 -2.08
CA ALA A 60 0.66 10.15 -3.45
C ALA A 60 1.95 9.39 -3.80
N GLY A 61 2.02 8.84 -5.01
CA GLY A 61 3.17 8.11 -5.52
C GLY A 61 3.42 6.76 -4.85
N SER A 62 2.52 6.30 -3.97
CA SER A 62 2.65 5.00 -3.31
C SER A 62 2.19 3.87 -4.22
N TRP A 63 2.84 2.73 -4.09
CA TRP A 63 2.56 1.51 -4.86
C TRP A 63 2.15 0.40 -3.90
N ILE A 64 0.94 -0.11 -4.07
CA ILE A 64 0.40 -1.25 -3.34
C ILE A 64 0.45 -2.44 -4.29
N ASP A 65 1.42 -3.33 -4.08
CA ASP A 65 1.73 -4.44 -4.98
C ASP A 65 0.70 -5.57 -4.86
N ARG A 66 0.83 -6.57 -5.74
CA ARG A 66 -0.12 -7.66 -5.90
C ARG A 66 -0.37 -8.40 -4.59
N ASP A 67 -1.63 -8.71 -4.34
CA ASP A 67 -2.07 -9.45 -3.16
C ASP A 67 -1.73 -8.81 -1.80
N ALA A 68 -1.23 -7.56 -1.78
CA ALA A 68 -1.00 -6.84 -0.53
C ALA A 68 -2.32 -6.49 0.17
N MET A 69 -2.30 -6.48 1.50
CA MET A 69 -3.48 -6.21 2.33
C MET A 69 -3.25 -5.01 3.23
N LEU A 70 -4.10 -4.00 3.10
CA LEU A 70 -4.17 -2.85 4.01
C LEU A 70 -5.44 -2.94 4.85
N GLY A 71 -5.28 -2.99 6.17
CA GLY A 71 -6.38 -3.04 7.13
C GLY A 71 -7.18 -1.74 7.21
N ALA A 72 -8.26 -1.78 7.99
CA ALA A 72 -9.11 -0.62 8.23
C ALA A 72 -8.31 0.50 8.93
N HIS A 73 -8.52 1.75 8.50
CA HIS A 73 -7.81 2.93 9.03
C HIS A 73 -6.28 2.89 8.91
N ALA A 74 -5.71 1.97 8.11
CA ALA A 74 -4.28 1.94 7.84
C ALA A 74 -3.86 3.24 7.13
N PHE A 75 -2.74 3.83 7.55
CA PHE A 75 -2.19 5.05 6.97
C PHE A 75 -0.89 4.75 6.25
N ILE A 76 -0.87 4.98 4.95
CA ILE A 76 0.31 4.86 4.09
C ILE A 76 0.71 6.26 3.65
N GLY A 77 1.92 6.69 4.02
CA GLY A 77 2.51 7.95 3.59
C GLY A 77 2.71 8.06 2.07
N ALA A 78 3.35 9.14 1.63
CA ALA A 78 3.67 9.35 0.22
C ALA A 78 4.91 8.54 -0.20
N ASN A 79 4.96 8.11 -1.46
CA ASN A 79 6.07 7.37 -2.06
C ASN A 79 6.45 6.10 -1.27
N VAL A 80 5.46 5.39 -0.73
CA VAL A 80 5.67 4.12 -0.03
C VAL A 80 5.47 2.98 -1.01
N HIS A 81 6.35 1.98 -0.95
CA HIS A 81 6.15 0.71 -1.66
C HIS A 81 5.75 -0.37 -0.66
N ILE A 82 4.56 -0.94 -0.85
CA ILE A 82 4.09 -2.12 -0.12
C ILE A 82 4.27 -3.33 -1.04
N GLY A 83 5.20 -4.21 -0.71
CA GLY A 83 5.55 -5.37 -1.52
C GLY A 83 4.46 -6.43 -1.58
N ALA A 84 4.59 -7.32 -2.57
CA ALA A 84 3.59 -8.35 -2.83
C ALA A 84 3.27 -9.21 -1.58
N GLY A 85 1.98 -9.46 -1.34
CA GLY A 85 1.51 -10.25 -0.20
C GLY A 85 1.78 -9.65 1.19
N ALA A 86 2.34 -8.43 1.28
CA ALA A 86 2.55 -7.78 2.56
C ALA A 86 1.23 -7.43 3.25
N VAL A 87 1.20 -7.50 4.57
CA VAL A 87 0.02 -7.21 5.39
C VAL A 87 0.33 -6.03 6.31
N VAL A 88 -0.36 -4.93 6.08
CA VAL A 88 -0.39 -3.77 6.97
C VAL A 88 -1.71 -3.79 7.72
N SER A 89 -1.66 -4.16 8.99
CA SER A 89 -2.88 -4.38 9.79
C SER A 89 -3.61 -3.08 10.14
N ASP A 90 -4.81 -3.22 10.70
CA ASP A 90 -5.68 -2.11 11.05
C ASP A 90 -4.96 -1.02 11.86
N SER A 91 -5.21 0.25 11.48
CA SER A 91 -4.66 1.44 12.13
C SER A 91 -3.13 1.54 12.16
N ALA A 92 -2.40 0.64 11.50
CA ALA A 92 -0.95 0.78 11.35
C ALA A 92 -0.62 2.02 10.50
N ARG A 93 0.53 2.64 10.80
CA ARG A 93 0.97 3.88 10.16
C ARG A 93 2.35 3.67 9.55
N ILE A 94 2.47 3.89 8.25
CA ILE A 94 3.70 3.75 7.49
C ILE A 94 4.15 5.14 7.04
N GLY A 95 5.30 5.60 7.53
CA GLY A 95 5.89 6.87 7.14
C GLY A 95 6.24 6.92 5.65
N SER A 96 6.19 8.11 5.06
CA SER A 96 6.55 8.36 3.66
C SER A 96 7.96 7.84 3.30
N HIS A 97 8.17 7.51 2.03
CA HIS A 97 9.43 6.98 1.46
C HIS A 97 9.88 5.62 2.02
N SER A 98 9.01 4.95 2.77
CA SER A 98 9.30 3.62 3.29
C SER A 98 9.14 2.53 2.22
N ARG A 99 9.83 1.41 2.42
CA ARG A 99 9.67 0.18 1.64
C ARG A 99 9.32 -0.96 2.57
N ILE A 100 8.20 -1.60 2.33
CA ILE A 100 7.75 -2.80 3.04
C ILE A 100 7.97 -3.99 2.13
N GLY A 101 8.81 -4.93 2.56
CA GLY A 101 9.17 -6.12 1.81
C GLY A 101 7.99 -7.05 1.57
N ALA A 102 8.17 -7.97 0.61
CA ALA A 102 7.17 -8.97 0.26
C ALA A 102 6.83 -9.87 1.46
N ASN A 103 5.55 -10.19 1.65
CA ASN A 103 5.02 -10.99 2.75
C ASN A 103 5.35 -10.46 4.16
N ALA A 104 5.87 -9.24 4.30
CA ALA A 104 6.10 -8.63 5.60
C ALA A 104 4.77 -8.35 6.30
N ARG A 105 4.75 -8.38 7.64
CA ARG A 105 3.56 -8.15 8.46
C ARG A 105 3.80 -7.02 9.44
N ILE A 106 3.05 -5.93 9.28
CA ILE A 106 3.03 -4.81 10.22
C ILE A 106 1.78 -5.00 11.10
N VAL A 107 1.98 -5.13 12.41
CA VAL A 107 0.86 -5.37 13.34
C VAL A 107 -0.02 -4.15 13.51
N ALA A 108 -1.23 -4.39 14.01
CA ALA A 108 -2.23 -3.35 14.20
C ALA A 108 -1.71 -2.21 15.09
N GLY A 109 -2.01 -0.97 14.70
CA GLY A 109 -1.64 0.25 15.43
C GLY A 109 -0.14 0.57 15.48
N HIS A 110 0.72 -0.23 14.86
CA HIS A 110 2.17 0.04 14.89
C HIS A 110 2.53 1.22 13.98
N HIS A 111 3.51 2.02 14.40
CA HIS A 111 3.97 3.20 13.67
C HIS A 111 5.40 2.98 13.18
N LEU A 112 5.58 3.00 11.86
CA LEU A 112 6.87 3.10 11.22
C LEU A 112 7.13 4.56 10.86
N GLU A 113 8.33 5.02 11.21
CA GLU A 113 8.83 6.33 10.82
C GLU A 113 9.01 6.43 9.29
N ARG A 114 9.25 7.65 8.80
CA ARG A 114 9.64 7.87 7.39
C ARG A 114 10.94 7.12 7.08
N ASP A 115 11.10 6.79 5.80
CA ASP A 115 12.32 6.17 5.28
C ASP A 115 12.63 4.78 5.87
N ALA A 116 11.60 4.10 6.42
CA ALA A 116 11.75 2.76 6.99
C ALA A 116 11.94 1.70 5.89
N MET A 117 12.84 0.74 6.14
CA MET A 117 13.07 -0.39 5.23
C MET A 117 12.79 -1.70 5.94
N ILE A 118 11.64 -2.30 5.67
CA ILE A 118 11.24 -3.57 6.26
C ILE A 118 11.60 -4.71 5.29
N PRO A 119 12.42 -5.69 5.69
CA PRO A 119 12.75 -6.83 4.84
C PRO A 119 11.55 -7.73 4.53
N ASP A 120 11.70 -8.54 3.49
CA ASP A 120 10.73 -9.57 3.15
C ASP A 120 10.51 -10.54 4.33
N ASN A 121 9.28 -11.01 4.48
CA ASN A 121 8.84 -11.93 5.54
C ASN A 121 9.01 -11.41 6.98
N ALA A 122 9.47 -10.18 7.18
CA ALA A 122 9.64 -9.61 8.51
C ALA A 122 8.28 -9.41 9.21
N VAL A 123 8.24 -9.63 10.52
CA VAL A 123 7.10 -9.27 11.36
C VAL A 123 7.51 -8.09 12.23
N VAL A 124 6.78 -6.99 12.12
CA VAL A 124 7.05 -5.74 12.82
C VAL A 124 5.89 -5.45 13.75
N GLY A 125 6.13 -5.68 15.04
CA GLY A 125 5.12 -5.49 16.07
C GLY A 125 5.17 -6.51 17.20
N GLY A 126 4.93 -6.06 18.43
CA GLY A 126 4.95 -6.84 19.66
C GLY A 126 5.46 -6.01 20.85
N THR A 127 5.06 -6.37 22.07
CA THR A 127 5.57 -5.76 23.31
C THR A 127 7.02 -6.12 23.62
N ASP A 128 7.56 -7.18 23.00
CA ASP A 128 8.89 -7.73 23.27
C ASP A 128 9.80 -7.82 22.03
N GLY A 129 9.63 -6.92 21.08
CA GLY A 129 10.57 -6.74 19.96
C GLY A 129 11.40 -5.49 20.17
N PRO A 130 12.66 -5.43 19.70
CA PRO A 130 13.41 -4.18 19.72
C PRO A 130 12.55 -3.08 19.10
N LYS A 131 12.64 -1.86 19.64
CA LYS A 131 12.11 -0.65 18.98
C LYS A 131 12.93 -0.46 17.70
N THR A 132 12.72 -1.32 16.72
CA THR A 132 13.65 -1.51 15.62
C THR A 132 13.48 -0.32 14.70
N ARG A 133 14.39 0.65 14.88
CA ARG A 133 14.80 1.54 13.81
C ARG A 133 15.34 0.67 12.68
N TYR A 134 14.45 0.21 11.81
CA TYR A 134 14.82 -0.34 10.52
C TYR A 134 15.30 0.81 9.64
N VAL A 135 16.53 1.27 9.90
CA VAL A 135 17.24 2.23 9.07
C VAL A 135 18.61 1.65 8.78
N ARG A 136 18.78 1.11 7.58
CA ARG A 136 19.86 1.44 6.65
C ARG A 136 19.84 0.46 5.47
N ALA A 137 19.71 0.99 4.27
CA ALA A 137 20.57 0.56 3.17
C ALA A 137 21.46 1.75 2.82
N ALA A 138 22.76 1.47 2.63
CA ALA A 138 23.81 2.42 2.32
C ALA A 138 23.62 3.10 0.95
#